data_AF-A0A963YX57-F1
#
_entry.id   AF-A0A963YX57-F1
#
_cell.length_a   1.000
_cell.length_b   1.000
_cell.length_c   1.000
_cell.angle_alpha   90.00
_cell.angle_beta   90.00
_cell.angle_gamma   90.00
#
_symmetry.space_group_name_H-M   'P 1'
#
loop_
_entity.id
_entity.type
_entity.pdbx_description
1 polymer ?
#
loop_
_entity_poly.entity_id
_entity_poly.type
_entity_poly.pdbx_seq_one_letter_code
_entity_poly.pdbx_strand_id
1 'polypeptide(L)'
;MPSWVEPDYVKHNVTEFQRTGFHGGLNYYRAAEPFFALSAAFKGAKIAQPSFFIWGKADGLKELYSLTIDQMRAGLPGLMGGLELDGIGHWVQHEAADLVSEQLVTFLRSVQRV
;
A
#
# COMPACT_ATOMS: atom_id res chain seq x y z
N MET A 1 14.20 18.85 5.25
CA MET A 1 13.32 17.68 5.06
C MET A 1 11.91 18.18 4.79
N PRO A 2 11.08 17.45 4.02
CA PRO A 2 9.66 17.75 3.96
C PRO A 2 9.07 17.82 5.38
N SER A 3 8.08 18.68 5.60
CA SER A 3 7.51 18.93 6.93
C SER A 3 6.87 17.71 7.58
N TRP A 4 6.46 16.72 6.77
CA TRP A 4 5.87 15.46 7.21
C TRP A 4 6.90 14.39 7.62
N VAL A 5 8.20 14.65 7.44
CA VAL A 5 9.26 13.70 7.80
C VAL A 5 9.88 14.06 9.14
N GLU A 6 9.66 13.22 10.15
CA GLU A 6 10.35 13.34 11.42
C GLU A 6 11.86 13.02 11.26
N PRO A 7 12.77 13.85 11.80
CA PRO A 7 14.21 13.61 11.70
C PRO A 7 14.66 12.26 12.30
N ASP A 8 14.03 11.84 13.40
CA ASP A 8 14.38 10.59 14.08
C ASP A 8 13.97 9.36 13.26
N TYR A 9 12.87 9.44 12.50
CA TYR A 9 12.49 8.39 11.55
C TYR A 9 13.59 8.17 10.49
N VAL A 10 14.14 9.26 9.94
CA VAL A 10 15.21 9.17 8.92
C VAL A 10 16.49 8.61 9.52
N LYS A 11 16.88 9.10 10.70
CA LYS A 11 18.06 8.60 11.41
C LYS A 11 17.95 7.11 11.72
N HIS A 12 16.77 6.66 12.17
CA HIS A 12 16.49 5.25 12.40
C HIS A 12 16.65 4.44 11.11
N ASN A 13 16.01 4.84 10.01
CA ASN A 13 16.11 4.16 8.72
C ASN A 13 17.57 4.07 8.22
N VAL A 14 18.34 5.16 8.30
CA VAL A 14 19.76 5.16 7.93
C VAL A 14 20.54 4.15 8.77
N THR A 15 20.32 4.13 10.08
CA THR A 15 20.98 3.18 10.99
C THR A 15 20.64 1.73 10.63
N GLU A 16 19.37 1.44 10.36
CA GLU A 16 18.93 0.09 10.01
C GLU A 16 19.46 -0.36 8.65
N PHE A 17 19.47 0.51 7.62
CA PHE A 17 20.04 0.17 6.32
C PHE A 17 21.56 0.05 6.35
N GLN A 18 22.27 0.77 7.23
CA GLN A 18 23.70 0.54 7.47
C GLN A 18 23.97 -0.83 8.10
N ARG A 19 23.11 -1.25 9.05
CA ARG A 19 23.23 -2.55 9.73
C ARG A 19 22.86 -3.73 8.83
N THR A 20 21.83 -3.59 8.03
CA THR A 20 21.23 -4.70 7.25
C THR A 20 21.62 -4.70 5.78
N GLY A 21 22.08 -3.56 5.25
CA GLY A 21 22.24 -3.34 3.82
C GLY A 21 20.90 -3.38 3.07
N PHE A 22 20.97 -3.35 1.73
CA PHE A 22 19.78 -3.38 0.88
C PHE A 22 19.48 -4.76 0.29
N HIS A 23 20.36 -5.75 0.51
CA HIS A 23 20.27 -7.05 -0.18
C HIS A 23 18.93 -7.76 0.10
N GLY A 24 18.49 -7.78 1.37
CA GLY A 24 17.21 -8.39 1.76
C GLY A 24 16.01 -7.71 1.11
N GLY A 25 15.92 -6.37 1.22
CA GLY A 25 14.83 -5.62 0.60
C GLY A 25 14.79 -5.77 -0.92
N LEU A 26 15.96 -5.76 -1.59
CA LEU A 26 16.05 -5.94 -3.04
C LEU A 26 15.70 -7.36 -3.51
N ASN A 27 15.79 -8.37 -2.63
CA ASN A 27 15.41 -9.74 -2.99
C ASN A 27 13.91 -9.90 -3.28
N TYR A 28 13.04 -9.04 -2.73
CA TYR A 28 11.62 -9.03 -3.09
C TYR A 28 11.42 -8.81 -4.60
N TYR A 29 12.16 -7.87 -5.18
CA TYR A 29 12.10 -7.60 -6.61
C TYR A 29 12.72 -8.73 -7.45
N ARG A 30 13.84 -9.30 -7.00
CA ARG A 30 14.46 -10.46 -7.67
C ARG A 30 13.56 -11.69 -7.67
N ALA A 31 12.72 -11.82 -6.63
CA ALA A 31 11.79 -12.94 -6.48
C ALA A 31 10.45 -12.71 -7.20
N ALA A 32 10.20 -11.57 -7.85
CA ALA A 32 8.91 -11.26 -8.45
C ALA A 32 8.46 -12.31 -9.48
N GLU A 33 9.34 -12.72 -10.40
CA GLU A 33 9.03 -13.72 -11.42
C GLU A 33 8.88 -15.15 -10.83
N PRO A 34 9.81 -15.64 -9.97
CA PRO A 34 9.60 -16.91 -9.27
C PRO A 34 8.30 -16.94 -8.45
N PHE A 35 7.96 -15.86 -7.75
CA PHE A 35 6.73 -15.75 -6.99
C PHE A 35 5.50 -15.84 -7.90
N PHE A 36 5.53 -15.14 -9.04
CA PHE A 36 4.47 -15.24 -10.04
C PHE A 36 4.26 -16.69 -10.50
N ALA A 37 5.33 -17.41 -10.84
CA ALA A 37 5.25 -18.82 -11.25
C ALA A 37 4.68 -19.73 -10.15
N LEU A 38 5.12 -19.56 -8.90
CA LEU A 38 4.61 -20.33 -7.75
C LEU A 38 3.15 -20.03 -7.41
N SER A 39 2.68 -18.81 -7.72
CA SER A 39 1.29 -18.40 -7.50
C SER A 39 0.29 -18.94 -8.53
N ALA A 40 0.74 -19.73 -9.52
CA ALA A 40 -0.10 -20.18 -10.64
C ALA A 40 -1.38 -20.92 -10.23
N ALA A 41 -1.37 -21.65 -9.10
CA ALA A 41 -2.55 -22.32 -8.56
C ALA A 41 -3.69 -21.36 -8.18
N PHE A 42 -3.38 -20.08 -7.95
CA PHE A 42 -4.34 -19.03 -7.61
C PHE A 42 -4.77 -18.19 -8.82
N LYS A 43 -4.40 -18.58 -10.05
CA LYS A 43 -4.80 -17.83 -11.24
C LYS A 43 -6.32 -17.73 -11.33
N GLY A 44 -6.83 -16.49 -11.36
CA GLY A 44 -8.26 -16.19 -11.42
C GLY A 44 -9.00 -16.31 -10.07
N ALA A 45 -8.31 -16.68 -8.98
CA ALA A 45 -8.88 -16.62 -7.65
C ALA A 45 -9.22 -15.17 -7.28
N LYS A 46 -10.34 -14.98 -6.59
CA LYS A 46 -10.79 -13.68 -6.11
C LYS A 46 -10.45 -13.52 -4.63
N ILE A 47 -10.11 -12.30 -4.21
CA ILE A 47 -9.94 -11.95 -2.79
C ILE A 47 -11.29 -11.47 -2.26
N ALA A 48 -11.95 -12.31 -1.47
CA ALA A 48 -13.33 -12.07 -1.03
C ALA A 48 -13.45 -11.29 0.29
N GLN A 49 -12.34 -11.14 1.01
CA GLN A 49 -12.29 -10.42 2.27
C GLN A 49 -12.67 -8.94 2.07
N PRO A 50 -13.34 -8.31 3.06
CA PRO A 50 -13.49 -6.87 3.09
C PRO A 50 -12.14 -6.18 2.94
N SER A 51 -12.05 -5.23 2.01
CA SER A 51 -10.83 -4.50 1.71
C SER A 51 -11.12 -3.04 1.38
N PHE A 52 -10.10 -2.19 1.52
CA PHE A 52 -10.16 -0.76 1.21
C PHE A 52 -8.80 -0.31 0.69
N PHE A 53 -8.78 0.54 -0.35
CA PHE A 53 -7.54 0.99 -0.99
C PHE A 53 -7.30 2.49 -0.75
N ILE A 54 -6.14 2.87 -0.20
CA ILE A 54 -5.76 4.27 0.03
C ILE A 54 -4.50 4.55 -0.79
N TRP A 55 -4.49 5.63 -1.57
CA TRP A 55 -3.33 6.02 -2.36
C TRP A 55 -3.20 7.53 -2.49
N GLY A 56 -1.97 7.99 -2.70
CA GLY A 56 -1.67 9.38 -3.02
C GLY A 56 -1.87 9.66 -4.50
N LYS A 57 -2.52 10.78 -4.84
CA LYS A 57 -2.72 11.18 -6.23
C LYS A 57 -1.42 11.57 -6.94
N ALA A 58 -0.42 12.01 -6.18
CA ALA A 58 0.92 12.33 -6.66
C ALA A 58 1.88 11.13 -6.56
N ASP A 59 1.40 9.93 -6.23
CA ASP A 59 2.22 8.72 -6.30
C ASP A 59 2.49 8.34 -7.76
N GLY A 60 3.77 8.36 -8.14
CA GLY A 60 4.24 8.00 -9.49
C GLY A 60 3.90 6.57 -9.90
N LEU A 61 3.60 5.66 -8.97
CA LEU A 61 3.14 4.30 -9.31
C LEU A 61 1.78 4.28 -10.00
N LYS A 62 0.95 5.32 -9.80
CA LYS A 62 -0.34 5.45 -10.49
C LYS A 62 -0.18 5.55 -12.01
N GLU A 63 0.94 6.10 -12.48
CA GLU A 63 1.26 6.19 -13.91
C GLU A 63 1.59 4.81 -14.51
N LEU A 64 2.22 3.92 -13.72
CA LEU A 64 2.51 2.55 -14.12
C LEU A 64 1.29 1.62 -14.02
N TYR A 65 0.42 1.84 -13.02
CA TYR A 65 -0.73 0.98 -12.72
C TYR A 65 -2.01 1.80 -12.56
N SER A 66 -2.62 2.16 -13.69
CA SER A 66 -3.77 3.06 -13.77
C SER A 66 -5.13 2.38 -13.56
N LEU A 67 -5.22 1.41 -12.66
CA LEU A 67 -6.49 0.73 -12.36
C LEU A 67 -7.42 1.62 -11.53
N THR A 68 -8.67 1.74 -11.95
CA THR A 68 -9.73 2.36 -11.14
C THR A 68 -10.24 1.37 -10.08
N ILE A 69 -10.84 1.89 -9.02
CA ILE A 69 -11.52 1.06 -7.99
C ILE A 69 -12.54 0.11 -8.62
N ASP A 70 -13.29 0.57 -9.62
CA ASP A 70 -14.28 -0.26 -10.31
C ASP A 70 -13.63 -1.42 -11.08
N GLN A 71 -12.47 -1.18 -11.71
CA GLN A 71 -11.72 -2.24 -12.39
C GLN A 71 -11.15 -3.26 -11.39
N MET A 72 -10.73 -2.82 -10.21
CA MET A 72 -10.22 -3.71 -9.16
C MET A 72 -11.28 -4.68 -8.62
N ARG A 73 -12.57 -4.30 -8.62
CA ARG A 73 -13.67 -5.15 -8.12
C ARG A 73 -13.82 -6.49 -8.84
N ALA A 74 -13.31 -6.61 -10.07
CA ALA A 74 -13.30 -7.89 -10.78
C ALA A 74 -12.53 -8.98 -10.02
N GLY A 75 -11.38 -8.62 -9.42
CA GLY A 75 -10.57 -9.50 -8.57
C GLY A 75 -10.84 -9.37 -7.07
N LEU A 76 -11.40 -8.24 -6.64
CA LEU A 76 -11.68 -7.90 -5.24
C LEU A 76 -13.19 -7.69 -5.01
N PRO A 77 -14.03 -8.74 -5.03
CA PRO A 77 -15.47 -8.59 -4.82
C PRO A 77 -15.82 -8.02 -3.43
N GLY A 78 -14.94 -8.14 -2.45
CA GLY A 78 -15.08 -7.53 -1.12
C GLY A 78 -14.53 -6.09 -0.99
N LEU A 79 -14.13 -5.44 -2.09
CA LEU A 79 -13.60 -4.07 -2.05
C LEU A 79 -14.70 -3.07 -1.71
N MET A 80 -14.65 -2.56 -0.48
CA MET A 80 -15.64 -1.65 0.09
C MET A 80 -15.50 -0.22 -0.43
N GLY A 81 -14.32 0.15 -0.92
CA GLY A 81 -14.07 1.47 -1.50
C GLY A 81 -12.58 1.79 -1.59
N GLY A 82 -12.31 3.05 -1.86
CA GLY A 82 -10.96 3.59 -1.77
C GLY A 82 -10.95 5.10 -1.55
N LEU A 83 -9.78 5.60 -1.20
CA LEU A 83 -9.51 7.01 -0.90
C LEU A 83 -8.27 7.47 -1.67
N GLU A 84 -8.48 8.35 -2.64
CA GLU A 84 -7.41 9.08 -3.32
C GLU A 84 -7.12 10.35 -2.53
N LEU A 85 -5.85 10.56 -2.15
CA LEU A 85 -5.43 11.72 -1.38
C LEU A 85 -4.76 12.76 -2.30
N ASP A 86 -5.41 13.91 -2.46
CA ASP A 86 -4.91 15.03 -3.28
C ASP A 86 -3.60 15.60 -2.69
N GLY A 87 -2.60 15.81 -3.54
CA GLY A 87 -1.30 16.39 -3.15
C GLY A 87 -0.37 15.45 -2.36
N ILE A 88 -0.79 14.21 -2.12
CA ILE A 88 -0.02 13.21 -1.37
C ILE A 88 0.70 12.26 -2.33
N GLY A 89 1.97 11.96 -2.04
CA GLY A 89 2.83 11.05 -2.77
C GLY A 89 2.72 9.60 -2.31
N HIS A 90 3.87 8.90 -2.34
CA HIS A 90 3.94 7.46 -2.10
C HIS A 90 3.79 7.08 -0.61
N TRP A 91 4.21 7.93 0.31
CA TRP A 91 4.30 7.61 1.74
C TRP A 91 3.06 8.11 2.49
N VAL A 92 1.87 7.72 2.04
CA VAL A 92 0.57 8.26 2.50
C VAL A 92 0.43 8.29 4.03
N GLN A 93 0.94 7.28 4.73
CA GLN A 93 0.88 7.17 6.19
C GLN A 93 1.77 8.18 6.92
N HIS A 94 2.80 8.71 6.25
CA HIS A 94 3.64 9.79 6.79
C HIS A 94 3.14 11.15 6.31
N GLU A 95 2.81 11.26 5.02
CA GLU A 95 2.41 12.52 4.38
C GLU A 95 1.02 13.01 4.83
N ALA A 96 0.12 12.09 5.19
CA ALA A 96 -1.25 12.36 5.60
C ALA A 96 -1.70 11.46 6.77
N ALA A 97 -0.86 11.37 7.81
CA ALA A 97 -1.02 10.43 8.93
C ALA A 97 -2.42 10.46 9.59
N ASP A 98 -2.97 11.66 9.84
CA ASP A 98 -4.27 11.81 10.48
C ASP A 98 -5.41 11.25 9.60
N LEU A 99 -5.40 11.60 8.30
CA LEU A 99 -6.41 11.13 7.34
C LEU A 99 -6.34 9.61 7.15
N VAL A 100 -5.13 9.06 7.03
CA VAL A 100 -4.92 7.61 6.92
C VAL A 100 -5.43 6.90 8.18
N SER A 101 -5.08 7.41 9.36
CA SER A 101 -5.50 6.83 10.65
C SER A 101 -7.02 6.86 10.82
N GLU A 102 -7.66 7.99 10.51
CA GLU A 102 -9.12 8.13 10.55
C GLU A 102 -9.81 7.14 9.60
N GLN A 103 -9.30 7.01 8.37
CA GLN A 103 -9.85 6.08 7.38
C GLN A 103 -9.68 4.61 7.79
N LEU A 104 -8.53 4.24 8.37
CA LEU A 104 -8.29 2.90 8.89
C LEU A 104 -9.29 2.56 10.02
N VAL A 105 -9.49 3.47 10.98
CA VAL A 105 -10.47 3.26 12.07
C VAL A 105 -11.89 3.16 11.52
N THR A 106 -12.24 3.98 10.53
CA THR A 106 -13.54 3.94 9.86
C THR A 106 -13.79 2.61 9.17
N PHE A 107 -12.79 2.10 8.42
CA PHE A 107 -12.85 0.80 7.78
C PHE A 107 -12.97 -0.34 8.82
N LEU A 108 -12.16 -0.33 9.88
CA LEU A 108 -12.21 -1.36 10.91
C LEU A 108 -13.59 -1.42 11.60
N ARG A 109 -14.22 -0.26 11.85
CA ARG A 109 -15.57 -0.19 12.43
C ARG A 109 -16.66 -0.69 11.46
N SER A 110 -16.46 -0.55 10.15
CA SER A 110 -17.44 -1.02 9.17
C SER A 110 -17.40 -2.54 8.99
N VAL A 111 -16.26 -3.18 9.26
CA VAL A 111 -16.11 -4.65 9.16
C VAL A 111 -16.35 -5.39 10.50
N GLN A 112 -16.28 -4.71 11.65
CA GLN A 112 -16.48 -5.28 12.99
C GLN A 112 -17.96 -5.45 13.41
N ARG A 113 -18.89 -5.63 12.48
CA ARG A 113 -20.30 -5.91 12.82
C ARG A 113 -20.80 -7.18 12.14
N VAL A 114 -20.58 -8.30 12.82
CA VAL A 114 -21.47 -9.48 12.86
C VAL A 114 -21.56 -9.92 14.32
#